data_AF-A0AAN0T788-F1
#
_entry.id   AF-A0AAN0T788-F1
#
_cell.length_a   1.000
_cell.length_b   1.000
_cell.length_c   1.000
_cell.angle_alpha   90.00
_cell.angle_beta   90.00
_cell.angle_gamma   90.00
#
_symmetry.space_group_name_H-M   'P 1'
#
loop_
_entity.id
_entity.type
_entity.pdbx_description
1 polymer ?
#
loop_
_entity_poly.entity_id
_entity_poly.type
_entity_poly.pdbx_seq_one_letter_code
_entity_poly.pdbx_strand_id
1 'polypeptide(L)'
;MMHVLREEKGYTLVTVLLIFAVAAIITVSLVSASVSTFKTVKVSETGTQDKLNAEMVADEATALIEKQVDSINSTIANGTVMPSQLISMLQAAITSIQQQKNGKCSIAYKTLKDGTAPDGIVLGKVTITVPIGKSGKTLTKVMTLSTVSDVFQYTAVTPSNMYLYGSPYIIGDVNIGGNLYVSNYGNYVEGYTKYIQTYYPAINGTLTVKGRYFEADQQPVGTGTSAPVYNFYSWKPFGPESFSRYFSVAPVVKNRQLTVDKINVGDMITAKALGWPGNLKINSYDSYNIDKYGNAFGYDVTVSQVGSQPIKGNLYVGDDLTVGENKSLTVNGDLYVKDDLTVKGNLTVKGKIYVGGGANLNGVLSTGENQYIYIAGNATLSEVSALNLNGVMYVNGSLTSSGDVNTNGSIYVRGDADVENFSNSSGTLILLCDGNIKLANNNLYEDRPKVIDAYLYSNRDLFIYGIGSNLKINGGIYGNTIGLSASRGWTINKLIYELLIFKRYELEFQNPQPADHVKSRLTVNFKKDMILNPPKGIPTVNKVTLKEINTSVQ
;
A
#
# COMPACT_ATOMS: atom_id res chain seq x y z
N MET A 1 -97.22 -22.70 -29.80
CA MET A 1 -95.99 -22.44 -29.02
C MET A 1 -94.84 -22.50 -30.01
N MET A 2 -94.37 -21.36 -30.53
CA MET A 2 -93.41 -21.33 -31.63
C MET A 2 -92.38 -20.24 -31.32
N HIS A 3 -91.12 -20.67 -31.29
CA HIS A 3 -89.96 -19.91 -30.81
C HIS A 3 -89.76 -18.59 -31.56
N VAL A 4 -89.50 -17.53 -30.80
CA VAL A 4 -88.95 -16.27 -31.32
C VAL A 4 -87.53 -16.56 -31.81
N LEU A 5 -87.29 -16.51 -33.12
CA LEU A 5 -85.96 -16.49 -33.71
C LEU A 5 -85.44 -15.05 -33.65
N ARG A 6 -84.41 -14.80 -32.83
CA ARG A 6 -83.65 -13.54 -32.83
C ARG A 6 -82.87 -13.41 -34.13
N GLU A 7 -83.05 -12.31 -34.85
CA GLU A 7 -82.24 -11.95 -36.02
C GLU A 7 -80.84 -11.46 -35.59
N GLU A 8 -79.84 -12.32 -35.72
CA GLU A 8 -78.40 -12.00 -35.54
C GLU A 8 -77.74 -11.61 -36.89
N LYS A 9 -78.34 -10.70 -37.68
CA LYS A 9 -77.84 -10.35 -39.03
C LYS A 9 -77.01 -9.06 -39.14
N GLY A 10 -76.58 -8.47 -38.03
CA GLY A 10 -75.76 -7.23 -38.03
C GLY A 10 -74.38 -7.33 -37.36
N TYR A 11 -74.15 -8.32 -36.51
CA TYR A 11 -72.96 -8.34 -35.62
C TYR A 11 -71.75 -9.08 -36.20
N THR A 12 -71.92 -10.07 -37.09
CA THR A 12 -70.81 -10.87 -37.64
C THR A 12 -69.78 -10.03 -38.40
N LEU A 13 -70.22 -9.08 -39.23
CA LEU A 13 -69.31 -8.21 -39.99
C LEU A 13 -68.53 -7.28 -39.06
N VAL A 14 -69.19 -6.72 -38.04
CA VAL A 14 -68.58 -5.86 -37.03
C VAL A 14 -67.57 -6.63 -36.19
N THR A 15 -67.91 -7.85 -35.76
CA THR A 15 -66.99 -8.71 -35.00
C THR A 15 -65.77 -9.13 -35.83
N VAL A 16 -65.94 -9.48 -37.11
CA VAL A 16 -64.82 -9.80 -38.00
C VAL A 16 -63.94 -8.58 -38.23
N LEU A 17 -64.52 -7.40 -38.49
CA LEU A 17 -63.76 -6.15 -38.62
C LEU A 17 -63.04 -5.77 -37.33
N LEU A 18 -63.67 -5.98 -36.16
CA LEU A 18 -63.06 -5.75 -34.86
C LEU A 18 -61.89 -6.70 -34.62
N ILE A 19 -62.04 -8.00 -34.91
CA ILE A 19 -60.97 -9.00 -34.79
C ILE A 19 -59.81 -8.65 -35.74
N PHE A 20 -60.10 -8.25 -36.98
CA PHE A 20 -59.08 -7.81 -37.92
C PHE A 20 -58.39 -6.52 -37.47
N ALA A 21 -59.12 -5.55 -36.92
CA ALA A 21 -58.55 -4.33 -36.37
C ALA A 21 -57.65 -4.62 -35.17
N VAL A 22 -58.09 -5.47 -34.23
CA VAL A 22 -57.28 -5.90 -33.09
C VAL A 22 -56.04 -6.68 -33.56
N ALA A 23 -56.19 -7.61 -34.51
CA ALA A 23 -55.07 -8.35 -35.08
C ALA A 23 -54.07 -7.42 -35.80
N ALA A 24 -54.55 -6.42 -36.54
CA ALA A 24 -53.71 -5.42 -37.21
C ALA A 24 -52.96 -4.55 -36.20
N ILE A 25 -53.62 -4.09 -35.13
CA ILE A 25 -53.00 -3.32 -34.04
C ILE A 25 -51.91 -4.15 -33.35
N ILE A 26 -52.20 -5.42 -33.04
CA ILE A 26 -51.23 -6.35 -32.44
C ILE A 26 -50.03 -6.54 -33.37
N THR A 27 -50.27 -6.75 -34.67
CA THR A 27 -49.21 -6.96 -35.68
C THR A 27 -48.31 -5.73 -35.82
N VAL A 28 -48.89 -4.53 -35.94
CA VAL A 28 -48.14 -3.27 -36.03
C VAL A 28 -47.36 -3.00 -34.74
N SER A 29 -47.94 -3.33 -33.58
CA SER A 29 -47.28 -3.18 -32.28
C SER A 29 -46.06 -4.11 -32.15
N LEU A 30 -46.19 -5.37 -32.59
CA LEU A 30 -45.09 -6.34 -32.63
C LEU A 30 -43.96 -5.92 -33.58
N VAL A 31 -44.30 -5.40 -34.76
CA VAL A 31 -43.30 -4.89 -35.73
C VAL A 31 -42.59 -3.66 -35.16
N SER A 32 -43.33 -2.74 -34.54
CA SER A 32 -42.76 -1.53 -33.92
C SER A 32 -41.83 -1.88 -32.75
N ALA A 33 -42.23 -2.83 -31.89
CA ALA A 33 -41.40 -3.35 -30.82
C ALA A 33 -40.12 -4.02 -31.36
N SER A 34 -40.24 -4.82 -32.42
CA SER A 34 -39.10 -5.50 -33.07
C SER A 34 -38.10 -4.50 -33.67
N VAL A 35 -38.59 -3.45 -34.35
CA VAL A 35 -37.73 -2.38 -34.91
C VAL A 35 -37.05 -1.58 -33.80
N SER A 36 -37.75 -1.29 -32.71
CA SER A 36 -37.18 -0.61 -31.54
C SER A 36 -36.07 -1.45 -30.88
N THR A 37 -36.31 -2.76 -30.70
CA THR A 37 -35.32 -3.71 -30.20
C THR A 37 -34.12 -3.79 -31.13
N PHE A 38 -34.32 -3.91 -32.44
CA PHE A 38 -33.24 -3.95 -33.42
C PHE A 38 -32.40 -2.67 -33.42
N LYS A 39 -33.03 -1.49 -33.35
CA LYS A 39 -32.33 -0.21 -33.19
C LYS A 39 -31.52 -0.18 -31.89
N THR A 40 -32.09 -0.66 -30.78
CA THR A 40 -31.42 -0.69 -29.47
C THR A 40 -30.20 -1.63 -29.49
N VAL A 41 -30.33 -2.81 -30.08
CA VAL A 41 -29.23 -3.78 -30.25
C VAL A 41 -28.13 -3.18 -31.14
N LYS A 42 -28.48 -2.59 -32.29
CA LYS A 42 -27.50 -1.99 -33.20
C LYS A 42 -26.76 -0.80 -32.58
N VAL A 43 -27.45 0.03 -31.80
CA VAL A 43 -26.84 1.14 -31.05
C VAL A 43 -25.93 0.60 -29.94
N SER A 44 -26.33 -0.45 -29.24
CA SER A 44 -25.51 -1.12 -28.22
C SER A 44 -24.26 -1.75 -28.81
N GLU A 45 -24.38 -2.43 -29.95
CA GLU A 45 -23.27 -3.03 -30.69
C GLU A 45 -22.30 -1.96 -31.21
N THR A 46 -22.82 -0.91 -31.86
CA THR A 46 -21.99 0.22 -32.33
C THR A 46 -21.30 0.93 -31.17
N GLY A 47 -22.01 1.17 -30.06
CA GLY A 47 -21.43 1.77 -28.86
C GLY A 47 -20.36 0.89 -28.20
N THR A 48 -20.53 -0.43 -28.24
CA THR A 48 -19.54 -1.40 -27.76
C THR A 48 -18.31 -1.40 -28.68
N GLN A 49 -18.50 -1.40 -30.00
CA GLN A 49 -17.42 -1.35 -30.97
C GLN A 49 -16.64 -0.03 -30.92
N ASP A 50 -17.32 1.11 -30.81
CA ASP A 50 -16.70 2.43 -30.68
C ASP A 50 -15.86 2.52 -29.40
N LYS A 51 -16.34 1.93 -28.30
CA LYS A 51 -15.59 1.84 -27.04
C LYS A 51 -14.35 0.96 -27.20
N LEU A 52 -14.48 -0.23 -27.79
CA LEU A 52 -13.35 -1.13 -28.05
C LEU A 52 -12.30 -0.47 -28.97
N ASN A 53 -12.74 0.28 -29.98
CA ASN A 53 -11.84 1.04 -30.84
C ASN A 53 -11.09 2.13 -30.06
N ALA A 54 -11.77 2.82 -29.15
CA ALA A 54 -11.14 3.83 -28.30
C ALA A 54 -10.13 3.20 -27.32
N GLU A 55 -10.45 2.04 -26.74
CA GLU A 55 -9.54 1.26 -25.89
C GLU A 55 -8.29 0.83 -26.68
N MET A 56 -8.46 0.30 -27.90
CA MET A 56 -7.33 -0.04 -28.78
C MET A 56 -6.41 1.16 -29.05
N VAL A 57 -6.96 2.34 -29.35
CA VAL A 57 -6.15 3.54 -29.60
C VAL A 57 -5.39 3.97 -28.35
N ALA A 58 -6.02 3.88 -27.17
CA ALA A 58 -5.37 4.20 -25.89
C ALA A 58 -4.25 3.21 -25.54
N ASP A 59 -4.47 1.93 -25.81
CA ASP A 59 -3.47 0.87 -25.58
C ASP A 59 -2.31 0.98 -26.56
N GLU A 60 -2.57 1.28 -27.84
CA GLU A 60 -1.52 1.55 -28.82
C GLU A 60 -0.67 2.77 -28.42
N ALA A 61 -1.30 3.86 -27.94
CA ALA A 61 -0.59 5.01 -27.41
C ALA A 61 0.23 4.65 -26.15
N THR A 62 -0.31 3.81 -25.26
CA THR A 62 0.40 3.32 -24.08
C THR A 62 1.64 2.51 -24.48
N ALA A 63 1.52 1.59 -25.43
CA ALA A 63 2.64 0.79 -25.93
C ALA A 63 3.75 1.66 -26.57
N LEU A 64 3.38 2.74 -27.26
CA LEU A 64 4.37 3.70 -27.78
C LEU A 64 5.08 4.46 -26.66
N ILE A 65 4.38 4.82 -25.58
CA ILE A 65 4.99 5.47 -24.41
C ILE A 65 5.95 4.48 -23.73
N GLU A 66 5.53 3.24 -23.50
CA GLU A 66 6.39 2.19 -22.93
C GLU A 66 7.68 2.02 -23.76
N LYS A 67 7.56 1.94 -25.09
CA LYS A 67 8.73 1.89 -25.99
C LYS A 67 9.67 3.09 -25.83
N GLN A 68 9.14 4.31 -25.69
CA GLN A 68 9.98 5.49 -25.46
C GLN A 68 10.62 5.46 -24.08
N VAL A 69 9.90 5.01 -23.05
CA VAL A 69 10.43 4.81 -21.70
C VAL A 69 11.59 3.82 -21.72
N ASP A 70 11.49 2.71 -22.44
CA ASP A 70 12.58 1.73 -22.59
C ASP A 70 13.82 2.34 -23.27
N SER A 71 13.61 3.18 -24.29
CA SER A 71 14.70 3.92 -24.95
C SER A 71 15.36 4.92 -23.99
N ILE A 72 14.58 5.63 -23.18
CA ILE A 72 15.07 6.55 -22.15
C ILE A 72 15.85 5.77 -21.09
N ASN A 73 15.33 4.64 -20.62
CA ASN A 73 15.99 3.77 -19.65
C ASN A 73 17.32 3.22 -20.17
N SER A 74 17.40 2.88 -21.46
CA SER A 74 18.65 2.50 -22.10
C SER A 74 19.67 3.64 -22.10
N THR A 75 19.22 4.90 -22.20
CA THR A 75 20.09 6.07 -22.10
C THR A 75 20.59 6.29 -20.66
N ILE A 76 19.69 6.16 -19.67
CA ILE A 76 20.04 6.27 -18.24
C ILE A 76 21.03 5.17 -17.83
N ALA A 77 20.87 3.95 -18.34
CA ALA A 77 21.77 2.85 -18.06
C ALA A 77 23.21 3.10 -18.57
N ASN A 78 23.37 3.90 -19.62
CA ASN A 78 24.65 4.17 -20.28
C ASN A 78 25.36 5.45 -19.79
N GLY A 79 24.75 6.22 -18.88
CA GLY A 79 25.37 7.45 -18.37
C GLY A 79 24.51 8.22 -17.37
N THR A 80 25.08 9.26 -16.78
CA THR A 80 24.36 10.10 -15.82
C THR A 80 23.42 11.06 -16.55
N VAL A 81 22.12 10.96 -16.27
CA VAL A 81 21.09 11.86 -16.77
C VAL A 81 20.60 12.74 -15.63
N MET A 82 20.74 14.06 -15.77
CA MET A 82 20.25 15.01 -14.76
C MET A 82 18.72 15.06 -14.76
N PRO A 83 18.05 15.36 -13.63
CA PRO A 83 16.59 15.44 -13.56
C PRO A 83 15.95 16.36 -14.62
N SER A 84 16.56 17.53 -14.88
CA SER A 84 16.11 18.47 -15.91
C SER A 84 16.19 17.88 -17.31
N GLN A 85 17.27 17.17 -17.63
CA GLN A 85 17.44 16.47 -18.91
C GLN A 85 16.41 15.35 -19.06
N LEU A 86 16.15 14.59 -17.99
CA LEU A 86 15.15 13.52 -18.00
C LEU A 86 13.75 14.06 -18.30
N ILE A 87 13.37 15.18 -17.70
CA ILE A 87 12.08 15.84 -17.98
C ILE A 87 11.99 16.26 -19.44
N SER A 88 13.05 16.85 -19.99
CA SER A 88 13.08 17.21 -21.42
C SER A 88 12.94 16.00 -22.33
N MET A 89 13.59 14.88 -22.00
CA MET A 89 13.46 13.61 -22.75
C MET A 89 12.02 13.08 -22.69
N LEU A 90 11.40 13.08 -21.50
CA LEU A 90 10.02 12.62 -21.32
C LEU A 90 9.04 13.52 -22.08
N GLN A 91 9.19 14.85 -21.98
CA GLN A 91 8.36 15.81 -22.71
C GLN A 91 8.47 15.62 -24.22
N ALA A 92 9.70 15.53 -24.74
CA ALA A 92 9.94 15.32 -26.17
C ALA A 92 9.35 13.99 -26.66
N ALA A 93 9.49 12.91 -25.88
CA ALA A 93 8.90 11.61 -26.19
C ALA A 93 7.37 11.69 -26.29
N ILE A 94 6.71 12.32 -25.32
CA ILE A 94 5.25 12.48 -25.34
C ILE A 94 4.79 13.38 -26.50
N THR A 95 5.49 14.49 -26.77
CA THR A 95 5.20 15.37 -27.91
C THR A 95 5.31 14.62 -29.25
N SER A 96 6.33 13.78 -29.41
CA SER A 96 6.49 12.94 -30.61
C SER A 96 5.32 11.97 -30.80
N ILE A 97 4.89 11.29 -29.74
CA ILE A 97 3.75 10.36 -29.81
C ILE A 97 2.45 11.12 -30.10
N GLN A 98 2.24 12.30 -29.49
CA GLN A 98 1.09 13.15 -29.77
C GLN A 98 1.02 13.54 -31.26
N GLN A 99 2.15 13.88 -31.87
CA GLN A 99 2.21 14.17 -33.31
C GLN A 99 1.90 12.93 -34.16
N GLN A 100 2.44 11.76 -33.79
CA GLN A 100 2.16 10.49 -34.48
C GLN A 100 0.68 10.07 -34.39
N LYS A 101 -0.01 10.43 -33.30
CA LYS A 101 -1.42 10.10 -33.04
C LYS A 101 -2.39 11.23 -33.32
N ASN A 102 -1.94 12.28 -34.03
CA ASN A 102 -2.78 13.43 -34.34
C ASN A 102 -4.09 13.01 -35.02
N GLY A 103 -5.21 13.56 -34.57
CA GLY A 103 -6.56 13.23 -35.04
C GLY A 103 -7.17 11.93 -34.50
N LYS A 104 -6.39 11.06 -33.83
CA LYS A 104 -6.92 9.84 -33.17
C LYS A 104 -7.08 10.00 -31.66
N CYS A 105 -6.13 10.67 -31.00
CA CYS A 105 -6.21 10.97 -29.57
C CYS A 105 -5.44 12.25 -29.21
N SER A 106 -5.65 12.71 -27.99
CA SER A 106 -4.87 13.78 -27.35
C SER A 106 -4.09 13.20 -26.17
N ILE A 107 -2.82 13.56 -26.05
CA ILE A 107 -1.89 13.09 -25.05
C ILE A 107 -1.23 14.33 -24.43
N ALA A 108 -1.48 14.54 -23.14
CA ALA A 108 -0.92 15.65 -22.39
C ALA A 108 0.08 15.15 -21.34
N TYR A 109 1.21 15.85 -21.18
CA TYR A 109 2.19 15.61 -20.13
C TYR A 109 2.22 16.80 -19.16
N LYS A 110 2.19 16.52 -17.85
CA LYS A 110 2.34 17.50 -16.78
C LYS A 110 3.42 17.05 -15.81
N THR A 111 4.43 17.87 -15.60
CA THR A 111 5.41 17.66 -14.52
C THR A 111 4.74 17.90 -13.16
N LEU A 112 4.83 16.92 -12.26
CA LEU A 112 4.36 17.00 -10.87
C LEU A 112 5.52 17.21 -9.89
N LYS A 113 6.64 16.52 -10.13
CA LYS A 113 7.93 16.77 -9.45
C LYS A 113 9.04 16.79 -10.49
N ASP A 114 9.96 17.75 -10.36
CA ASP A 114 11.02 18.02 -11.33
C ASP A 114 12.41 17.53 -10.88
N GLY A 115 12.49 16.83 -9.75
CA GLY A 115 13.72 16.34 -9.16
C GLY A 115 14.63 17.41 -8.55
N THR A 116 14.17 18.66 -8.41
CA THR A 116 14.93 19.72 -7.71
C THR A 116 14.87 19.61 -6.20
N ALA A 117 13.82 18.97 -5.68
CA ALA A 117 13.71 18.64 -4.27
C ALA A 117 14.80 17.65 -3.86
N PRO A 118 15.27 17.67 -2.60
CA PRO A 118 16.29 16.73 -2.10
C PRO A 118 15.91 15.24 -2.13
N ASP A 119 14.64 14.91 -2.37
CA ASP A 119 14.22 13.54 -2.67
C ASP A 119 14.60 13.09 -4.10
N GLY A 120 14.98 14.02 -4.98
CA GLY A 120 15.41 13.76 -6.35
C GLY A 120 14.34 13.17 -7.25
N ILE A 121 13.06 13.21 -6.84
CA ILE A 121 11.98 12.53 -7.55
C ILE A 121 11.62 13.29 -8.82
N VAL A 122 11.70 12.62 -9.96
CA VAL A 122 11.06 13.06 -11.19
C VAL A 122 9.74 12.32 -11.32
N LEU A 123 8.64 13.08 -11.47
CA LEU A 123 7.29 12.54 -11.60
C LEU A 123 6.52 13.34 -12.65
N GLY A 124 6.12 12.69 -13.72
CA GLY A 124 5.23 13.23 -14.74
C GLY A 124 3.89 12.51 -14.76
N LYS A 125 2.81 13.25 -14.97
CA LYS A 125 1.47 12.72 -15.25
C LYS A 125 1.21 12.79 -16.76
N VAL A 126 0.85 11.66 -17.34
CA VAL A 126 0.37 11.58 -18.73
C VAL A 126 -1.12 11.30 -18.73
N THR A 127 -1.86 12.08 -19.52
CA THR A 127 -3.30 11.88 -19.74
C THR A 127 -3.52 11.62 -21.23
N ILE A 128 -4.03 10.44 -21.57
CA ILE A 128 -4.47 10.08 -22.92
C ILE A 128 -6.00 10.23 -22.96
N THR A 129 -6.51 10.99 -23.92
CA THR A 129 -7.94 11.21 -24.14
C THR A 129 -8.29 10.80 -25.57
N VAL A 130 -9.22 9.85 -25.70
CA VAL A 130 -9.67 9.28 -26.96
C VAL A 130 -11.18 9.51 -27.13
N PRO A 131 -11.65 10.13 -28.22
CA PRO A 131 -13.07 10.26 -28.49
C PRO A 131 -13.72 8.90 -28.79
N ILE A 132 -14.92 8.66 -28.25
CA ILE A 132 -15.69 7.43 -28.49
C ILE A 132 -16.75 7.69 -29.56
N GLY A 133 -16.45 7.29 -30.79
CA GLY A 133 -17.33 7.47 -31.94
C GLY A 133 -17.74 8.93 -32.12
N LYS A 134 -19.03 9.16 -32.44
CA LYS A 134 -19.63 10.51 -32.55
C LYS A 134 -20.48 10.89 -31.33
N SER A 135 -20.36 10.14 -30.24
CA SER A 135 -21.25 10.27 -29.07
C SER A 135 -20.96 11.49 -28.19
N GLY A 136 -19.84 12.18 -28.40
CA GLY A 136 -19.32 13.23 -27.52
C GLY A 136 -18.64 12.70 -26.25
N LYS A 137 -18.67 11.38 -26.01
CA LYS A 137 -17.98 10.73 -24.90
C LYS A 137 -16.50 10.56 -25.19
N THR A 138 -15.70 10.47 -24.14
CA THR A 138 -14.26 10.23 -24.23
C THR A 138 -13.82 9.13 -23.29
N LEU A 139 -12.88 8.31 -23.74
CA LEU A 139 -12.08 7.44 -22.89
C LEU A 139 -10.85 8.21 -22.43
N THR A 140 -10.64 8.29 -21.12
CA THR A 140 -9.47 8.93 -20.51
C THR A 140 -8.66 7.91 -19.74
N LYS A 141 -7.37 7.81 -20.07
CA LYS A 141 -6.38 6.97 -19.39
C LYS A 141 -5.31 7.86 -18.76
N VAL A 142 -5.12 7.73 -17.45
CA VAL A 142 -4.16 8.50 -16.66
C VAL A 142 -3.05 7.57 -16.20
N MET A 143 -1.81 7.97 -16.47
CA MET A 143 -0.61 7.24 -16.07
C MET A 143 0.44 8.18 -15.49
N THR A 144 1.42 7.58 -14.81
CA THR A 144 2.58 8.27 -14.24
C THR A 144 3.85 7.73 -14.85
N LEU A 145 4.80 8.64 -15.07
CA LEU A 145 6.19 8.36 -15.43
C LEU A 145 7.05 8.82 -14.26
N SER A 146 7.71 7.90 -13.56
CA SER A 146 8.38 8.23 -12.29
C SER A 146 9.73 7.54 -12.09
N THR A 147 10.63 8.21 -11.37
CA THR A 147 11.85 7.60 -10.83
C THR A 147 11.64 6.94 -9.47
N VAL A 148 10.45 6.98 -8.88
CA VAL A 148 10.12 6.19 -7.68
C VAL A 148 10.30 4.70 -7.98
N SER A 149 10.85 3.95 -7.01
CA SER A 149 11.06 2.51 -7.17
C SER A 149 9.76 1.78 -7.57
N ASP A 150 9.89 0.85 -8.52
CA ASP A 150 8.78 0.06 -9.06
C ASP A 150 8.13 -0.84 -8.01
N VAL A 151 8.83 -1.20 -6.93
CA VAL A 151 8.25 -1.95 -5.80
C VAL A 151 6.96 -1.30 -5.32
N PHE A 152 6.91 0.04 -5.27
CA PHE A 152 5.80 0.82 -4.73
C PHE A 152 4.58 0.90 -5.66
N GLN A 153 4.63 0.27 -6.84
CA GLN A 153 3.55 0.29 -7.83
C GLN A 153 2.63 -0.92 -7.75
N TYR A 154 2.89 -1.83 -6.81
CA TYR A 154 2.16 -3.09 -6.65
C TYR A 154 1.62 -3.18 -5.23
N THR A 155 0.56 -3.99 -5.05
CA THR A 155 0.00 -4.27 -3.72
C THR A 155 0.92 -5.20 -2.94
N ALA A 156 1.45 -6.23 -3.62
CA ALA A 156 2.36 -7.19 -3.00
C ALA A 156 3.44 -7.65 -3.98
N VAL A 157 4.69 -7.60 -3.54
CA VAL A 157 5.84 -8.03 -4.35
C VAL A 157 6.79 -8.88 -3.52
N THR A 158 7.19 -10.02 -4.05
CA THR A 158 8.26 -10.83 -3.46
C THR A 158 9.15 -11.40 -4.54
N PRO A 159 10.49 -11.34 -4.40
CA PRO A 159 11.41 -12.05 -5.29
C PRO A 159 11.45 -13.56 -5.00
N SER A 160 10.99 -14.01 -3.83
CA SER A 160 10.95 -15.43 -3.43
C SER A 160 9.49 -15.92 -3.36
N ASN A 161 9.19 -16.76 -2.37
CA ASN A 161 7.90 -17.38 -2.18
C ASN A 161 6.91 -16.47 -1.44
N MET A 162 5.63 -16.63 -1.78
CA MET A 162 4.51 -16.07 -1.03
C MET A 162 3.67 -17.18 -0.41
N TYR A 163 3.32 -17.01 0.86
CA TYR A 163 2.49 -17.94 1.62
C TYR A 163 1.23 -17.22 2.12
N LEU A 164 0.07 -17.73 1.73
CA LEU A 164 -1.24 -17.21 2.10
C LEU A 164 -1.96 -18.27 2.93
N TYR A 165 -1.94 -18.08 4.25
CA TYR A 165 -2.55 -18.98 5.22
C TYR A 165 -3.95 -18.51 5.58
N GLY A 166 -4.94 -19.31 5.20
CA GLY A 166 -6.33 -18.98 5.41
C GLY A 166 -6.82 -17.90 4.46
N SER A 167 -7.50 -16.89 5.00
CA SER A 167 -8.31 -15.96 4.21
C SER A 167 -7.78 -14.52 4.08
N PRO A 168 -6.47 -14.23 3.92
CA PRO A 168 -6.01 -12.88 3.55
C PRO A 168 -6.72 -12.38 2.28
N TYR A 169 -7.02 -11.08 2.24
CA TYR A 169 -7.62 -10.43 1.09
C TYR A 169 -6.68 -9.36 0.51
N ILE A 170 -6.25 -9.57 -0.74
CA ILE A 170 -5.36 -8.65 -1.45
C ILE A 170 -6.15 -7.98 -2.59
N ILE A 171 -6.05 -6.65 -2.69
CA ILE A 171 -6.69 -5.85 -3.74
C ILE A 171 -5.61 -5.12 -4.53
N GLY A 172 -5.49 -5.49 -5.81
CA GLY A 172 -4.51 -4.96 -6.76
C GLY A 172 -3.47 -5.98 -7.21
N ASP A 173 -2.38 -5.50 -7.78
CA ASP A 173 -1.41 -6.33 -8.49
C ASP A 173 -0.46 -7.06 -7.52
N VAL A 174 -0.29 -8.37 -7.75
CA VAL A 174 0.58 -9.26 -6.99
C VAL A 174 1.65 -9.86 -7.90
N ASN A 175 2.92 -9.74 -7.48
CA ASN A 175 4.07 -10.26 -8.23
C ASN A 175 4.95 -11.16 -7.35
N ILE A 176 5.18 -12.39 -7.81
CA ILE A 176 5.89 -13.44 -7.07
C ILE A 176 7.01 -14.01 -7.95
N GLY A 177 8.25 -13.83 -7.52
CA GLY A 177 9.44 -14.34 -8.19
C GLY A 177 9.71 -15.83 -7.94
N GLY A 178 9.19 -16.39 -6.85
CA GLY A 178 9.23 -17.81 -6.51
C GLY A 178 7.88 -18.49 -6.68
N ASN A 179 7.53 -19.35 -5.73
CA ASN A 179 6.28 -20.12 -5.71
C ASN A 179 5.17 -19.42 -4.89
N LEU A 180 3.92 -19.70 -5.23
CA LEU A 180 2.75 -19.29 -4.45
C LEU A 180 2.18 -20.49 -3.69
N TYR A 181 2.04 -20.35 -2.37
CA TYR A 181 1.46 -21.34 -1.47
C TYR A 181 0.17 -20.81 -0.86
N VAL A 182 -0.92 -21.57 -0.97
CA VAL A 182 -2.24 -21.18 -0.43
C VAL A 182 -2.83 -22.29 0.42
N SER A 183 -3.47 -21.93 1.54
CA SER A 183 -4.19 -22.90 2.37
C SER A 183 -5.47 -22.29 2.91
N ASN A 184 -6.46 -23.13 3.19
CA ASN A 184 -7.64 -22.76 3.97
C ASN A 184 -7.40 -22.86 5.49
N TYR A 185 -6.16 -23.06 5.94
CA TYR A 185 -5.77 -23.01 7.35
C TYR A 185 -4.87 -21.80 7.63
N GLY A 186 -5.30 -20.94 8.56
CA GLY A 186 -4.53 -19.82 9.10
C GLY A 186 -3.62 -20.25 10.27
N ASN A 187 -2.45 -19.64 10.37
CA ASN A 187 -1.51 -19.79 11.48
C ASN A 187 -1.79 -18.76 12.58
N TYR A 188 -1.98 -19.23 13.82
CA TYR A 188 -2.03 -18.41 15.02
C TYR A 188 -0.96 -18.87 16.01
N VAL A 189 -0.07 -17.97 16.45
CA VAL A 189 1.03 -18.32 17.35
C VAL A 189 0.81 -17.67 18.71
N GLU A 190 0.67 -18.52 19.73
CA GLU A 190 0.54 -18.14 21.13
C GLU A 190 1.31 -19.17 21.97
N GLY A 191 2.62 -18.97 22.09
CA GLY A 191 3.57 -19.98 22.58
C GLY A 191 3.80 -21.10 21.56
N TYR A 192 2.73 -21.81 21.17
CA TYR A 192 2.73 -22.79 20.09
C TYR A 192 1.79 -22.36 18.95
N THR A 193 2.07 -22.87 17.75
CA THR A 193 1.25 -22.63 16.56
C THR A 193 -0.02 -23.47 16.61
N LYS A 194 -1.16 -22.80 16.51
CA LYS A 194 -2.49 -23.36 16.32
C LYS A 194 -2.93 -23.08 14.88
N TYR A 195 -3.57 -24.04 14.23
CA TYR A 195 -4.08 -23.90 12.87
C TYR A 195 -5.59 -23.75 12.87
N ILE A 196 -6.07 -22.70 12.24
CA ILE A 196 -7.49 -22.33 12.25
C ILE A 196 -8.05 -22.58 10.87
N GLN A 197 -8.99 -23.51 10.76
CA GLN A 197 -9.70 -23.73 9.50
C GLN A 197 -10.56 -22.50 9.17
N THR A 198 -10.44 -22.01 7.94
CA THR A 198 -11.10 -20.83 7.41
C THR A 198 -11.31 -21.03 5.90
N TYR A 199 -11.55 -19.96 5.16
CA TYR A 199 -11.63 -19.98 3.71
C TYR A 199 -10.25 -19.77 3.08
N TYR A 200 -10.11 -20.17 1.82
CA TYR A 200 -8.96 -19.82 0.98
C TYR A 200 -8.82 -18.30 0.77
N PRO A 201 -7.63 -17.80 0.41
CA PRO A 201 -7.37 -16.38 0.23
C PRO A 201 -8.17 -15.78 -0.93
N ALA A 202 -8.21 -14.46 -0.99
CA ALA A 202 -8.82 -13.72 -2.09
C ALA A 202 -7.80 -12.76 -2.69
N ILE A 203 -7.67 -12.75 -4.02
CA ILE A 203 -6.86 -11.77 -4.74
C ILE A 203 -7.74 -11.13 -5.81
N ASN A 204 -8.16 -9.90 -5.55
CA ASN A 204 -8.91 -9.09 -6.50
C ASN A 204 -7.92 -8.20 -7.28
N GLY A 205 -7.34 -8.76 -8.34
CA GLY A 205 -6.34 -8.07 -9.16
C GLY A 205 -5.59 -9.01 -10.07
N THR A 206 -4.44 -8.55 -10.58
CA THR A 206 -3.59 -9.37 -11.43
C THR A 206 -2.57 -10.15 -10.60
N LEU A 207 -2.26 -11.37 -11.03
CA LEU A 207 -1.26 -12.22 -10.40
C LEU A 207 -0.20 -12.61 -11.44
N THR A 208 1.07 -12.35 -11.12
CA THR A 208 2.22 -12.85 -11.87
C THR A 208 3.04 -13.75 -10.95
N VAL A 209 3.29 -14.99 -11.36
CA VAL A 209 4.12 -15.97 -10.62
C VAL A 209 5.14 -16.57 -11.58
N LYS A 210 6.43 -16.50 -11.24
CA LYS A 210 7.49 -17.13 -12.03
C LYS A 210 7.66 -18.62 -11.71
N GLY A 211 7.39 -19.03 -10.48
CA GLY A 211 7.43 -20.42 -10.02
C GLY A 211 6.13 -21.18 -10.21
N ARG A 212 5.82 -22.06 -9.26
CA ARG A 212 4.64 -22.96 -9.28
C ARG A 212 3.62 -22.57 -8.19
N TYR A 213 2.41 -23.12 -8.32
CA TYR A 213 1.34 -22.97 -7.35
C TYR A 213 1.17 -24.23 -6.51
N PHE A 214 0.98 -24.06 -5.21
CA PHE A 214 0.79 -25.13 -4.24
C PHE A 214 -0.38 -24.84 -3.31
N GLU A 215 -1.22 -25.84 -3.08
CA GLU A 215 -2.35 -25.78 -2.14
C GLU A 215 -2.13 -26.76 -0.98
N ALA A 216 -2.74 -26.46 0.16
CA ALA A 216 -2.89 -27.41 1.26
C ALA A 216 -4.27 -27.28 1.91
N ASP A 217 -5.08 -28.33 1.77
CA ASP A 217 -6.46 -28.45 2.28
C ASP A 217 -6.59 -29.28 3.56
N GLN A 218 -5.52 -29.98 3.97
CA GLN A 218 -5.47 -30.80 5.17
C GLN A 218 -4.99 -29.99 6.36
N GLN A 219 -5.52 -30.30 7.54
CA GLN A 219 -5.05 -29.72 8.80
C GLN A 219 -3.54 -30.02 8.96
N PRO A 220 -2.70 -28.99 9.16
CA PRO A 220 -1.26 -29.19 9.35
C PRO A 220 -0.96 -30.05 10.58
N VAL A 221 0.07 -30.89 10.49
CA VAL A 221 0.45 -31.86 11.54
C VAL A 221 1.78 -31.45 12.15
N GLY A 222 1.75 -30.82 13.31
CA GLY A 222 2.93 -30.42 14.09
C GLY A 222 2.79 -29.07 14.78
N THR A 223 3.56 -28.85 15.84
CA THR A 223 3.57 -27.58 16.58
C THR A 223 4.88 -26.84 16.32
N GLY A 224 4.79 -25.59 15.86
CA GLY A 224 5.94 -24.67 15.78
C GLY A 224 5.88 -23.65 16.92
N THR A 225 7.03 -23.14 17.36
CA THR A 225 7.12 -22.08 18.39
C THR A 225 7.30 -20.68 17.81
N SER A 226 7.49 -20.57 16.49
CA SER A 226 7.67 -19.30 15.78
C SER A 226 7.04 -19.40 14.39
N ALA A 227 6.27 -18.41 13.98
CA ALA A 227 5.80 -18.30 12.61
C ALA A 227 6.75 -17.44 11.75
N PRO A 228 6.74 -17.65 10.42
CA PRO A 228 5.93 -18.62 9.69
C PRO A 228 6.32 -20.08 9.91
N VAL A 229 5.32 -20.95 10.02
CA VAL A 229 5.53 -22.39 10.08
C VAL A 229 5.19 -23.01 8.74
N TYR A 230 6.21 -23.26 7.93
CA TYR A 230 6.04 -23.76 6.56
C TYR A 230 5.96 -25.30 6.47
N ASN A 231 6.60 -26.01 7.40
CA ASN A 231 6.99 -27.41 7.21
C ASN A 231 5.92 -28.44 7.59
N PHE A 232 4.82 -28.01 8.22
CA PHE A 232 3.76 -28.92 8.68
C PHE A 232 2.57 -29.01 7.72
N TYR A 233 2.61 -28.28 6.60
CA TYR A 233 1.60 -28.30 5.55
C TYR A 233 1.94 -29.36 4.50
N SER A 234 0.93 -30.13 4.08
CA SER A 234 1.04 -31.09 2.98
C SER A 234 0.74 -30.40 1.65
N TRP A 235 1.77 -29.79 1.06
CA TRP A 235 1.65 -29.00 -0.16
C TRP A 235 1.47 -29.87 -1.41
N LYS A 236 0.40 -29.60 -2.18
CA LYS A 236 0.08 -30.27 -3.44
C LYS A 236 0.12 -29.27 -4.60
N PRO A 237 0.75 -29.59 -5.74
CA PRO A 237 0.77 -28.67 -6.87
C PRO A 237 -0.62 -28.53 -7.50
N PHE A 238 -0.94 -27.34 -8.00
CA PHE A 238 -2.13 -27.08 -8.81
C PHE A 238 -1.84 -26.08 -9.93
N GLY A 239 -2.74 -25.94 -10.90
CA GLY A 239 -2.63 -24.98 -11.99
C GLY A 239 -3.72 -23.89 -12.00
N PRO A 240 -3.56 -22.84 -12.84
CA PRO A 240 -4.52 -21.75 -13.02
C PRO A 240 -5.98 -22.18 -13.23
N GLU A 241 -6.19 -23.33 -13.88
CA GLU A 241 -7.51 -23.92 -14.13
C GLU A 241 -8.31 -24.24 -12.85
N SER A 242 -7.61 -24.40 -11.71
CA SER A 242 -8.22 -24.72 -10.42
C SER A 242 -8.34 -23.50 -9.49
N PHE A 243 -8.08 -22.28 -9.96
CA PHE A 243 -8.07 -21.08 -9.11
C PHE A 243 -9.41 -20.81 -8.43
N SER A 244 -10.54 -21.12 -9.08
CA SER A 244 -11.88 -20.98 -8.50
C SER A 244 -12.11 -21.88 -7.28
N ARG A 245 -11.30 -22.93 -7.09
CA ARG A 245 -11.35 -23.82 -5.93
C ARG A 245 -10.48 -23.32 -4.77
N TYR A 246 -9.33 -22.73 -5.09
CA TYR A 246 -8.28 -22.38 -4.13
C TYR A 246 -8.15 -20.89 -3.85
N PHE A 247 -9.08 -20.09 -4.39
CA PHE A 247 -9.26 -18.69 -4.06
C PHE A 247 -10.74 -18.37 -3.93
N SER A 248 -11.09 -17.59 -2.90
CA SER A 248 -12.45 -17.07 -2.77
C SER A 248 -12.75 -15.94 -3.77
N VAL A 249 -11.70 -15.28 -4.25
CA VAL A 249 -11.73 -14.40 -5.42
C VAL A 249 -10.50 -14.73 -6.24
N ALA A 250 -10.72 -15.36 -7.40
CA ALA A 250 -9.63 -15.81 -8.26
C ALA A 250 -8.97 -14.62 -8.96
N PRO A 251 -7.62 -14.51 -8.92
CA PRO A 251 -6.90 -13.46 -9.63
C PRO A 251 -6.85 -13.72 -11.14
N VAL A 252 -6.59 -12.65 -11.90
CA VAL A 252 -6.30 -12.75 -13.33
C VAL A 252 -4.80 -12.96 -13.53
N VAL A 253 -4.42 -14.13 -14.04
CA VAL A 253 -3.02 -14.46 -14.31
C VAL A 253 -2.47 -13.60 -15.45
N LYS A 254 -1.30 -12.99 -15.26
CA LYS A 254 -0.53 -12.32 -16.30
C LYS A 254 0.87 -12.90 -16.39
N ASN A 255 1.31 -13.20 -17.61
CA ASN A 255 2.69 -13.59 -17.89
C ASN A 255 3.49 -12.32 -18.23
N ARG A 256 4.23 -11.79 -17.26
CA ARG A 256 5.08 -10.61 -17.43
C ARG A 256 6.52 -10.93 -17.01
N GLN A 257 7.51 -10.50 -17.79
CA GLN A 257 8.89 -10.45 -17.33
C GLN A 257 9.03 -9.27 -16.39
N LEU A 258 8.97 -9.51 -15.08
CA LEU A 258 9.12 -8.48 -14.07
C LEU A 258 10.47 -8.64 -13.38
N THR A 259 11.28 -7.59 -13.47
CA THR A 259 12.51 -7.39 -12.70
C THR A 259 12.29 -6.13 -11.88
N VAL A 260 12.04 -6.34 -10.59
CA VAL A 260 11.84 -5.26 -9.62
C VAL A 260 13.16 -5.05 -8.89
N ASP A 261 13.64 -3.81 -8.85
CA ASP A 261 14.96 -3.52 -8.28
C ASP A 261 14.89 -3.56 -6.75
N LYS A 262 15.76 -4.37 -6.14
CA LYS A 262 15.89 -4.43 -4.69
C LYS A 262 16.46 -3.11 -4.18
N ILE A 263 15.87 -2.57 -3.12
CA ILE A 263 16.34 -1.38 -2.43
C ILE A 263 17.35 -1.80 -1.36
N ASN A 264 18.57 -1.28 -1.42
CA ASN A 264 19.55 -1.53 -0.37
C ASN A 264 19.33 -0.57 0.81
N VAL A 265 18.42 -0.96 1.71
CA VAL A 265 18.08 -0.20 2.92
C VAL A 265 19.31 0.04 3.80
N GLY A 266 20.17 -0.98 3.95
CA GLY A 266 21.41 -0.89 4.72
C GLY A 266 22.34 0.21 4.21
N ASP A 267 22.58 0.27 2.90
CA ASP A 267 23.43 1.30 2.28
C ASP A 267 22.84 2.70 2.41
N MET A 268 21.51 2.84 2.27
CA MET A 268 20.83 4.12 2.44
C MET A 268 20.99 4.67 3.86
N ILE A 269 20.95 3.79 4.88
CA ILE A 269 21.23 4.16 6.28
C ILE A 269 22.70 4.55 6.45
N THR A 270 23.65 3.78 5.91
CA THR A 270 25.09 4.11 5.98
C THR A 270 25.37 5.48 5.36
N ALA A 271 24.78 5.77 4.21
CA ALA A 271 24.97 7.04 3.49
C ALA A 271 24.44 8.26 4.25
N LYS A 272 23.57 8.05 5.24
CA LYS A 272 22.99 9.09 6.10
C LYS A 272 23.56 9.09 7.51
N ALA A 273 24.55 8.24 7.79
CA ALA A 273 25.18 8.17 9.09
C ALA A 273 25.69 9.54 9.53
N LEU A 274 25.26 9.93 10.73
CA LEU A 274 25.77 11.07 11.45
C LEU A 274 26.63 10.57 12.61
N GLY A 275 27.55 11.40 13.07
CA GLY A 275 28.38 11.11 14.24
C GLY A 275 28.47 12.31 15.15
N TRP A 276 28.87 12.06 16.40
CA TRP A 276 29.18 13.12 17.35
C TRP A 276 30.26 14.06 16.76
N PRO A 277 30.11 15.40 16.86
CA PRO A 277 31.11 16.34 16.36
C PRO A 277 32.47 16.10 17.02
N GLY A 278 33.50 15.83 16.21
CA GLY A 278 34.86 15.58 16.70
C GLY A 278 35.38 16.75 17.54
N ASN A 279 36.09 16.44 18.63
CA ASN A 279 36.68 17.36 19.62
C ASN A 279 35.73 18.06 20.59
N LEU A 280 34.41 17.88 20.48
CA LEU A 280 33.48 18.43 21.47
C LEU A 280 33.42 17.52 22.70
N LYS A 281 33.86 18.05 23.85
CA LYS A 281 33.73 17.41 25.17
C LYS A 281 32.77 18.23 26.02
N ILE A 282 31.76 17.58 26.56
CA ILE A 282 30.84 18.15 27.55
C ILE A 282 31.09 17.38 28.85
N ASN A 283 31.46 18.09 29.92
CA ASN A 283 31.77 17.46 31.20
C ASN A 283 30.51 17.36 32.07
N SER A 284 30.43 16.36 32.96
CA SER A 284 29.29 16.12 33.85
C SER A 284 28.98 17.26 34.82
N TYR A 285 29.91 18.20 35.01
CA TYR A 285 29.75 19.35 35.90
C TYR A 285 29.20 20.60 35.20
N ASP A 286 29.18 20.61 33.86
CA ASP A 286 28.68 21.76 33.11
C ASP A 286 27.15 21.76 33.15
N SER A 287 26.58 22.65 33.98
CA SER A 287 25.18 23.05 33.86
C SER A 287 24.92 23.51 32.43
N TYR A 288 23.68 23.37 31.95
CA TYR A 288 23.25 23.86 30.65
C TYR A 288 23.77 25.30 30.37
N ASN A 289 24.60 25.46 29.33
CA ASN A 289 25.27 26.71 28.97
C ASN A 289 25.00 27.09 27.52
N ILE A 290 24.97 28.40 27.23
CA ILE A 290 24.79 28.94 25.87
C ILE A 290 25.99 29.82 25.50
N ASP A 291 26.62 29.57 24.35
CA ASP A 291 27.73 30.37 23.84
C ASP A 291 27.27 31.67 23.16
N LYS A 292 28.23 32.54 22.78
CA LYS A 292 27.94 33.81 22.09
C LYS A 292 27.30 33.65 20.70
N TYR A 293 27.34 32.45 20.11
CA TYR A 293 26.72 32.12 18.83
C TYR A 293 25.32 31.53 19.01
N GLY A 294 24.88 31.32 20.25
CA GLY A 294 23.58 30.76 20.58
C GLY A 294 23.54 29.24 20.58
N ASN A 295 24.69 28.56 20.50
CA ASN A 295 24.76 27.11 20.68
C ASN A 295 24.64 26.76 22.15
N ALA A 296 23.92 25.68 22.44
CA ALA A 296 23.68 25.20 23.79
C ALA A 296 24.44 23.89 24.05
N PHE A 297 24.95 23.73 25.26
CA PHE A 297 25.72 22.58 25.71
C PHE A 297 25.20 22.13 27.08
N GLY A 298 24.89 20.85 27.23
CA GLY A 298 24.51 20.25 28.52
C GLY A 298 24.90 18.78 28.58
N TYR A 299 25.17 18.25 29.76
CA TYR A 299 25.56 16.84 29.91
C TYR A 299 24.33 15.93 29.85
N ASP A 300 23.51 15.91 30.91
CA ASP A 300 22.19 15.26 30.96
C ASP A 300 21.12 16.36 31.01
N VAL A 301 20.24 16.40 30.01
CA VAL A 301 19.29 17.51 29.82
C VAL A 301 17.86 17.00 29.91
N THR A 302 17.14 17.46 30.94
CA THR A 302 15.67 17.35 30.99
C THR A 302 15.04 18.72 30.75
N VAL A 303 14.16 18.83 29.75
CA VAL A 303 13.59 20.13 29.27
C VAL A 303 12.79 20.89 30.35
N SER A 304 12.41 20.24 31.46
CA SER A 304 11.88 20.96 32.64
C SER A 304 12.83 22.07 33.15
N GLN A 305 14.11 22.00 32.80
CA GLN A 305 15.17 22.92 33.23
C GLN A 305 15.52 24.03 32.22
N VAL A 306 15.06 23.97 30.96
CA VAL A 306 15.63 24.78 29.84
C VAL A 306 14.83 26.07 29.54
N GLY A 307 13.71 26.30 30.22
CA GLY A 307 12.82 27.44 29.92
C GLY A 307 12.09 27.27 28.58
N SER A 308 11.11 28.12 28.29
CA SER A 308 10.27 28.03 27.08
C SER A 308 10.92 28.60 25.81
N GLN A 309 12.15 29.09 25.88
CA GLN A 309 12.78 29.85 24.81
C GLN A 309 13.49 28.92 23.80
N PRO A 310 13.38 29.17 22.49
CA PRO A 310 14.10 28.40 21.48
C PRO A 310 15.61 28.53 21.59
N ILE A 311 16.32 27.43 21.33
CA ILE A 311 17.78 27.44 21.19
C ILE A 311 18.11 28.04 19.82
N LYS A 312 18.90 29.12 19.81
CA LYS A 312 19.18 29.89 18.59
C LYS A 312 20.11 29.18 17.62
N GLY A 313 21.09 28.44 18.13
CA GLY A 313 22.04 27.63 17.36
C GLY A 313 21.80 26.14 17.52
N ASN A 314 22.88 25.37 17.53
CA ASN A 314 22.86 23.92 17.74
C ASN A 314 22.69 23.58 19.22
N LEU A 315 22.15 22.40 19.52
CA LEU A 315 22.12 21.84 20.87
C LEU A 315 22.98 20.57 20.91
N TYR A 316 23.94 20.54 21.84
CA TYR A 316 24.80 19.39 22.08
C TYR A 316 24.55 18.84 23.49
N VAL A 317 24.19 17.56 23.57
CA VAL A 317 23.88 16.85 24.81
C VAL A 317 24.87 15.70 25.00
N GLY A 318 25.67 15.78 26.06
CA GLY A 318 26.81 14.90 26.31
C GLY A 318 26.46 13.50 26.79
N ASP A 319 25.22 13.30 27.23
CA ASP A 319 24.61 12.09 27.75
C ASP A 319 23.18 11.98 27.16
N ASP A 320 22.15 11.96 28.01
CA ASP A 320 20.74 11.83 27.62
C ASP A 320 20.01 13.16 27.42
N LEU A 321 19.06 13.18 26.48
CA LEU A 321 18.07 14.25 26.33
C LEU A 321 16.66 13.74 26.59
N THR A 322 15.96 14.32 27.57
CA THR A 322 14.55 14.03 27.86
C THR A 322 13.65 15.25 27.64
N VAL A 323 12.77 15.14 26.64
CA VAL A 323 11.64 16.06 26.43
C VAL A 323 10.38 15.44 27.05
N GLY A 324 10.13 15.76 28.33
CA GLY A 324 9.00 15.21 29.08
C GLY A 324 7.62 15.62 28.54
N GLU A 325 6.57 14.99 29.07
CA GLU A 325 5.18 15.30 28.72
C GLU A 325 4.84 16.78 28.95
N ASN A 326 4.04 17.36 28.06
CA ASN A 326 3.65 18.78 28.09
C ASN A 326 4.85 19.76 28.09
N LYS A 327 6.03 19.29 27.68
CA LYS A 327 7.19 20.14 27.42
C LYS A 327 7.39 20.32 25.93
N SER A 328 8.05 21.41 25.57
CA SER A 328 8.39 21.69 24.19
C SER A 328 9.81 22.22 24.13
N LEU A 329 10.61 21.63 23.25
CA LEU A 329 11.97 22.09 22.95
C LEU A 329 12.04 22.45 21.47
N THR A 330 12.50 23.66 21.18
CA THR A 330 12.77 24.11 19.82
C THR A 330 14.26 24.40 19.66
N VAL A 331 14.90 23.80 18.67
CA VAL A 331 16.30 24.03 18.29
C VAL A 331 16.34 24.58 16.87
N ASN A 332 16.88 25.78 16.67
CA ASN A 332 16.96 26.42 15.35
C ASN A 332 18.12 25.90 14.49
N GLY A 333 19.12 25.25 15.10
CA GLY A 333 20.19 24.53 14.42
C GLY A 333 19.97 23.01 14.43
N ASP A 334 21.08 22.27 14.45
CA ASP A 334 21.14 20.81 14.59
C ASP A 334 21.07 20.40 16.07
N LEU A 335 20.56 19.18 16.32
CA LEU A 335 20.55 18.54 17.63
C LEU A 335 21.49 17.33 17.63
N TYR A 336 22.40 17.27 18.59
CA TYR A 336 23.29 16.13 18.83
C TYR A 336 23.07 15.61 20.25
N VAL A 337 22.65 14.37 20.38
CA VAL A 337 22.53 13.63 21.65
C VAL A 337 23.53 12.49 21.61
N LYS A 338 24.45 12.44 22.58
CA LYS A 338 25.53 11.45 22.55
C LYS A 338 25.05 10.06 22.93
N ASP A 339 24.14 9.96 23.87
CA ASP A 339 23.52 8.69 24.30
C ASP A 339 22.03 8.68 23.91
N ASP A 340 21.09 8.56 24.85
CA ASP A 340 19.69 8.28 24.54
C ASP A 340 18.82 9.55 24.38
N LEU A 341 17.86 9.48 23.44
CA LEU A 341 16.84 10.50 23.25
C LEU A 341 15.46 10.01 23.69
N THR A 342 14.85 10.67 24.67
CA THR A 342 13.44 10.44 25.05
C THR A 342 12.57 11.65 24.68
N VAL A 343 11.52 11.44 23.88
CA VAL A 343 10.56 12.48 23.49
C VAL A 343 9.14 12.04 23.84
N LYS A 344 8.56 12.63 24.87
CA LYS A 344 7.15 12.50 25.26
C LYS A 344 6.34 13.79 25.02
N GLY A 345 7.03 14.92 24.93
CA GLY A 345 6.45 16.22 24.58
C GLY A 345 6.62 16.56 23.10
N ASN A 346 6.94 17.82 22.81
CA ASN A 346 7.21 18.30 21.44
C ASN A 346 8.69 18.62 21.26
N LEU A 347 9.32 17.99 20.28
CA LEU A 347 10.68 18.32 19.85
C LEU A 347 10.65 18.82 18.39
N THR A 348 11.03 20.08 18.21
CA THR A 348 11.15 20.72 16.90
C THR A 348 12.60 21.11 16.67
N VAL A 349 13.23 20.56 15.64
CA VAL A 349 14.62 20.87 15.28
C VAL A 349 14.65 21.35 13.83
N LYS A 350 15.14 22.56 13.55
CA LYS A 350 15.18 23.04 12.15
C LYS A 350 16.28 22.39 11.33
N GLY A 351 17.33 21.91 11.99
CA GLY A 351 18.40 21.12 11.41
C GLY A 351 18.15 19.61 11.47
N LYS A 352 19.24 18.85 11.43
CA LYS A 352 19.28 17.40 11.60
C LYS A 352 19.24 17.03 13.08
N ILE A 353 18.83 15.79 13.35
CA ILE A 353 18.91 15.18 14.68
C ILE A 353 19.85 13.99 14.62
N TYR A 354 20.86 13.96 15.47
CA TYR A 354 21.74 12.83 15.72
C TYR A 354 21.52 12.30 17.14
N VAL A 355 21.34 10.99 17.26
CA VAL A 355 21.25 10.26 18.54
C VAL A 355 22.28 9.12 18.49
N GLY A 356 23.26 9.15 19.39
CA GLY A 356 24.33 8.14 19.44
C GLY A 356 23.93 6.83 20.12
N GLY A 357 22.96 6.88 21.04
CA GLY A 357 22.32 5.72 21.65
C GLY A 357 21.00 5.35 20.96
N GLY A 358 20.05 4.90 21.74
CA GLY A 358 18.67 4.60 21.34
C GLY A 358 17.73 5.80 21.46
N ALA A 359 16.51 5.62 20.96
CA ALA A 359 15.47 6.64 21.05
C ALA A 359 14.13 6.06 21.51
N ASN A 360 13.47 6.74 22.44
CA ASN A 360 12.11 6.45 22.88
C ASN A 360 11.19 7.64 22.51
N LEU A 361 10.31 7.44 21.53
CA LEU A 361 9.59 8.52 20.84
C LEU A 361 8.07 8.32 20.91
N ASN A 362 7.41 9.12 21.74
CA ASN A 362 5.99 9.04 22.07
C ASN A 362 5.31 10.42 22.01
N GLY A 363 5.84 11.36 21.23
CA GLY A 363 5.36 12.75 21.17
C GLY A 363 5.41 13.34 19.76
N VAL A 364 5.52 14.65 19.64
CA VAL A 364 5.71 15.31 18.33
C VAL A 364 7.20 15.43 18.06
N LEU A 365 7.65 14.93 16.92
CA LEU A 365 9.03 15.05 16.46
C LEU A 365 9.05 15.64 15.04
N SER A 366 9.62 16.81 14.89
CA SER A 366 9.71 17.48 13.59
C SER A 366 11.12 17.94 13.29
N THR A 367 11.51 17.77 12.03
CA THR A 367 12.73 18.35 11.47
C THR A 367 12.41 19.44 10.45
N GLY A 368 13.36 20.32 10.16
CA GLY A 368 13.23 21.26 9.05
C GLY A 368 13.10 20.55 7.69
N GLU A 369 12.73 21.33 6.66
CA GLU A 369 12.65 20.81 5.30
C GLU A 369 13.97 20.19 4.87
N ASN A 370 13.89 19.00 4.26
CA ASN A 370 15.03 18.26 3.74
C ASN A 370 16.07 17.83 4.79
N GLN A 371 15.71 17.90 6.07
CA GLN A 371 16.49 17.35 7.16
C GLN A 371 15.99 15.94 7.53
N TYR A 372 16.77 15.27 8.36
CA TYR A 372 16.49 13.91 8.78
C TYR A 372 16.98 13.66 10.20
N ILE A 373 16.48 12.56 10.76
CA ILE A 373 16.84 12.03 12.07
C ILE A 373 17.70 10.80 11.84
N TYR A 374 18.83 10.71 12.52
CA TYR A 374 19.69 9.53 12.55
C TYR A 374 19.83 9.04 13.98
N ILE A 375 19.44 7.78 14.21
CA ILE A 375 19.55 7.08 15.49
C ILE A 375 20.54 5.93 15.28
N ALA A 376 21.66 5.97 15.99
CA ALA A 376 22.71 4.97 15.84
C ALA A 376 22.33 3.62 16.49
N GLY A 377 21.52 3.64 17.54
CA GLY A 377 20.97 2.47 18.24
C GLY A 377 19.55 2.09 17.81
N ASN A 378 18.81 1.49 18.75
CA ASN A 378 17.42 1.04 18.55
C ASN A 378 16.43 2.19 18.74
N ALA A 379 15.27 2.09 18.09
CA ALA A 379 14.16 3.02 18.29
C ALA A 379 12.92 2.30 18.82
N THR A 380 12.29 2.89 19.83
CA THR A 380 11.00 2.45 20.39
C THR A 380 9.97 3.55 20.21
N LEU A 381 8.84 3.20 19.59
CA LEU A 381 7.67 4.06 19.39
C LEU A 381 6.52 3.45 20.21
N SER A 382 6.26 3.97 21.41
CA SER A 382 5.34 3.35 22.40
C SER A 382 4.23 4.31 22.87
N GLU A 383 3.16 3.81 23.49
CA GLU A 383 2.10 4.67 24.07
C GLU A 383 2.59 5.40 25.34
N VAL A 384 2.15 6.62 25.69
CA VAL A 384 0.88 7.34 25.42
C VAL A 384 1.13 8.68 24.70
N SER A 385 0.33 8.91 23.63
CA SER A 385 0.34 9.98 22.63
C SER A 385 1.09 9.63 21.33
N ALA A 386 0.34 9.54 20.23
CA ALA A 386 0.82 9.06 18.93
C ALA A 386 2.05 9.83 18.45
N LEU A 387 3.06 9.14 17.90
CA LEU A 387 4.20 9.82 17.28
C LEU A 387 3.70 10.62 16.08
N ASN A 388 3.86 11.93 16.10
CA ASN A 388 3.70 12.76 14.91
C ASN A 388 5.09 13.06 14.35
N LEU A 389 5.44 12.41 13.25
CA LEU A 389 6.74 12.55 12.60
C LEU A 389 6.60 13.38 11.32
N ASN A 390 7.21 14.56 11.31
CA ASN A 390 7.42 15.35 10.09
C ASN A 390 8.91 15.37 9.75
N GLY A 391 9.38 14.31 9.09
CA GLY A 391 10.78 14.13 8.72
C GLY A 391 11.04 12.75 8.15
N VAL A 392 12.29 12.48 7.78
CA VAL A 392 12.77 11.14 7.42
C VAL A 392 13.64 10.63 8.56
N MET A 393 13.46 9.38 8.96
CA MET A 393 14.19 8.78 10.07
C MET A 393 15.01 7.58 9.59
N TYR A 394 16.26 7.51 10.04
CA TYR A 394 17.16 6.39 9.81
C TYR A 394 17.55 5.80 11.17
N VAL A 395 17.23 4.53 11.38
CA VAL A 395 17.51 3.76 12.59
C VAL A 395 18.53 2.69 12.23
N ASN A 396 19.73 2.81 12.79
CA ASN A 396 20.83 1.88 12.54
C ASN A 396 20.77 0.62 13.42
N GLY A 397 19.87 0.57 14.40
CA GLY A 397 19.45 -0.64 15.11
C GLY A 397 18.10 -1.19 14.63
N SER A 398 17.37 -1.83 15.55
CA SER A 398 16.01 -2.35 15.35
C SER A 398 14.93 -1.33 15.74
N LEU A 399 13.72 -1.55 15.24
CA LEU A 399 12.54 -0.74 15.54
C LEU A 399 11.48 -1.57 16.26
N THR A 400 11.03 -1.08 17.42
CA THR A 400 9.82 -1.59 18.07
C THR A 400 8.76 -0.51 18.02
N SER A 401 7.61 -0.79 17.43
CA SER A 401 6.47 0.12 17.38
C SER A 401 5.27 -0.55 18.02
N SER A 402 4.75 0.01 19.12
CA SER A 402 3.57 -0.48 19.83
C SER A 402 2.44 0.56 19.95
N GLY A 403 2.55 1.68 19.23
CA GLY A 403 1.54 2.73 19.18
C GLY A 403 1.34 3.32 17.78
N ASP A 404 0.45 4.31 17.69
CA ASP A 404 0.13 5.02 16.44
C ASP A 404 1.30 5.91 15.98
N VAL A 405 1.62 5.85 14.68
CA VAL A 405 2.64 6.68 14.02
C VAL A 405 1.99 7.45 12.89
N ASN A 406 1.82 8.75 13.10
CA ASN A 406 1.22 9.66 12.14
C ASN A 406 2.32 10.37 11.35
N THR A 407 2.44 10.02 10.07
CA THR A 407 3.45 10.63 9.18
C THR A 407 3.07 10.51 7.70
N ASN A 408 3.58 11.46 6.91
CA ASN A 408 3.67 11.35 5.45
C ASN A 408 5.15 11.33 5.02
N GLY A 409 5.84 10.26 5.40
CA GLY A 409 7.30 10.18 5.34
C GLY A 409 7.79 8.74 5.36
N SER A 410 9.09 8.60 5.60
CA SER A 410 9.77 7.29 5.54
C SER A 410 10.60 7.04 6.79
N ILE A 411 10.59 5.79 7.25
CA ILE A 411 11.44 5.28 8.32
C ILE A 411 12.26 4.13 7.73
N TYR A 412 13.58 4.23 7.86
CA TYR A 412 14.56 3.24 7.45
C TYR A 412 15.12 2.55 8.69
N VAL A 413 15.15 1.22 8.70
CA VAL A 413 15.58 0.40 9.84
C VAL A 413 16.62 -0.61 9.36
N ARG A 414 17.76 -0.69 10.03
CA ARG A 414 18.80 -1.66 9.69
C ARG A 414 18.51 -3.05 10.25
N GLY A 415 18.01 -3.11 11.48
CA GLY A 415 17.61 -4.34 12.14
C GLY A 415 16.22 -4.82 11.71
N ASP A 416 15.62 -5.61 12.60
CA ASP A 416 14.23 -6.05 12.48
C ASP A 416 13.25 -4.95 12.92
N ALA A 417 12.01 -5.02 12.43
CA ALA A 417 10.90 -4.21 12.91
C ALA A 417 9.74 -5.08 13.42
N ASP A 418 9.47 -4.97 14.72
CA ASP A 418 8.28 -5.52 15.38
C ASP A 418 7.23 -4.40 15.50
N VAL A 419 6.09 -4.61 14.84
CA VAL A 419 5.04 -3.59 14.71
C VAL A 419 3.73 -4.13 15.27
N GLU A 420 3.25 -3.48 16.32
CA GLU A 420 2.04 -3.82 17.08
C GLU A 420 1.21 -2.56 17.32
N ASN A 421 -0.12 -2.72 17.44
CA ASN A 421 -1.06 -1.61 17.66
C ASN A 421 -0.82 -0.35 16.81
N PHE A 422 -0.34 -0.54 15.60
CA PHE A 422 0.09 0.50 14.69
C PHE A 422 -1.06 1.05 13.86
N SER A 423 -1.14 2.37 13.71
CA SER A 423 -1.88 3.02 12.63
C SER A 423 -1.15 4.23 12.12
N ASN A 424 -1.53 4.65 10.92
CA ASN A 424 -1.16 5.93 10.35
C ASN A 424 -2.36 6.47 9.59
N SER A 425 -2.81 7.67 9.97
CA SER A 425 -3.96 8.34 9.35
C SER A 425 -3.63 9.72 8.76
N SER A 426 -2.43 10.24 9.03
CA SER A 426 -2.02 11.61 8.63
C SER A 426 -1.28 11.67 7.29
N GLY A 427 -1.28 10.58 6.52
CA GLY A 427 -0.54 10.47 5.26
C GLY A 427 -0.26 9.04 4.89
N THR A 428 0.94 8.77 4.36
CA THR A 428 1.42 7.40 4.17
C THR A 428 2.85 7.23 4.66
N LEU A 429 3.06 6.18 5.44
CA LEU A 429 4.39 5.78 5.92
C LEU A 429 5.01 4.83 4.90
N ILE A 430 6.28 5.06 4.55
CA ILE A 430 7.13 4.02 3.96
C ILE A 430 8.04 3.48 5.06
N LEU A 431 7.79 2.25 5.50
CA LEU A 431 8.65 1.56 6.46
C LEU A 431 9.55 0.59 5.71
N LEU A 432 10.85 0.88 5.67
CA LEU A 432 11.86 0.06 5.01
C LEU A 432 12.78 -0.56 6.04
N CYS A 433 12.89 -1.88 6.03
CA CYS A 433 13.74 -2.64 6.94
C CYS A 433 14.74 -3.48 6.15
N ASP A 434 16.00 -3.45 6.55
CA ASP A 434 17.02 -4.36 6.03
C ASP A 434 16.87 -5.77 6.64
N GLY A 435 16.35 -5.84 7.88
CA GLY A 435 15.90 -7.06 8.56
C GLY A 435 14.47 -7.46 8.22
N ASN A 436 13.85 -8.22 9.12
CA ASN A 436 12.49 -8.73 9.00
C ASN A 436 11.46 -7.69 9.42
N ILE A 437 10.23 -7.80 8.89
CA ILE A 437 9.07 -7.07 9.39
C ILE A 437 8.05 -8.07 9.93
N LYS A 438 7.66 -7.89 11.19
CA LYS A 438 6.56 -8.63 11.82
C LYS A 438 5.46 -7.67 12.22
N LEU A 439 4.26 -7.84 11.66
CA LEU A 439 3.07 -7.07 12.02
C LEU A 439 2.06 -7.98 12.75
N ALA A 440 1.89 -7.79 14.06
CA ALA A 440 1.06 -8.63 14.92
C ALA A 440 0.31 -7.77 15.95
N ASN A 441 -0.66 -8.34 16.66
CA ASN A 441 -1.38 -7.66 17.74
C ASN A 441 -1.97 -6.28 17.37
N ASN A 442 -2.30 -6.08 16.09
CA ASN A 442 -2.88 -4.82 15.62
C ASN A 442 -4.39 -4.91 15.75
N ASN A 443 -4.94 -4.16 16.72
CA ASN A 443 -6.38 -4.15 16.98
C ASN A 443 -6.88 -5.58 17.25
N LEU A 444 -6.21 -6.15 18.25
CA LEU A 444 -6.30 -7.54 18.66
C LEU A 444 -7.71 -7.84 19.18
N TYR A 445 -8.36 -8.84 18.59
CA TYR A 445 -9.72 -9.32 18.90
C TYR A 445 -10.86 -8.34 18.64
N GLU A 446 -10.56 -7.19 18.06
CA GLU A 446 -11.57 -6.19 17.69
C GLU A 446 -12.19 -6.52 16.33
N ASP A 447 -13.46 -6.15 16.15
CA ASP A 447 -14.23 -6.46 14.92
C ASP A 447 -14.12 -5.39 13.83
N ARG A 448 -13.80 -4.15 14.21
CA ARG A 448 -13.56 -3.07 13.26
C ARG A 448 -12.09 -3.06 12.90
N PRO A 449 -11.68 -3.19 11.63
CA PRO A 449 -10.26 -3.21 11.27
C PRO A 449 -9.56 -1.90 11.63
N LYS A 450 -8.33 -2.01 12.14
CA LYS A 450 -7.42 -0.85 12.25
C LYS A 450 -6.85 -0.54 10.87
N VAL A 451 -7.04 0.71 10.45
CA VAL A 451 -6.61 1.18 9.13
C VAL A 451 -5.17 1.67 9.23
N ILE A 452 -4.33 1.20 8.33
CA ILE A 452 -2.90 1.45 8.30
C ILE A 452 -2.53 1.97 6.92
N ASP A 453 -2.31 3.27 6.79
CA ASP A 453 -1.79 3.85 5.54
C ASP A 453 -0.27 3.74 5.52
N ALA A 454 0.23 2.60 5.03
CA ALA A 454 1.65 2.31 4.96
C ALA A 454 2.02 1.41 3.78
N TYR A 455 3.26 1.56 3.31
CA TYR A 455 3.95 0.56 2.52
C TYR A 455 5.06 -0.06 3.36
N LEU A 456 5.03 -1.39 3.50
CA LEU A 456 5.98 -2.15 4.31
C LEU A 456 6.99 -2.84 3.39
N TYR A 457 8.28 -2.60 3.59
CA TYR A 457 9.35 -3.13 2.75
C TYR A 457 10.40 -3.84 3.60
N SER A 458 10.58 -5.14 3.41
CA SER A 458 11.56 -5.97 4.11
C SER A 458 12.56 -6.57 3.11
N ASN A 459 13.85 -6.38 3.36
CA ASN A 459 14.91 -7.09 2.62
C ASN A 459 15.06 -8.57 3.05
N ARG A 460 14.41 -8.96 4.16
CA ARG A 460 14.27 -10.33 4.65
C ARG A 460 12.80 -10.74 4.62
N ASP A 461 12.32 -11.46 5.62
CA ASP A 461 10.95 -11.94 5.63
C ASP A 461 9.99 -10.84 6.10
N LEU A 462 8.77 -10.87 5.55
CA LEU A 462 7.65 -10.05 6.00
C LEU A 462 6.52 -11.00 6.41
N PHE A 463 6.10 -10.91 7.66
CA PHE A 463 4.99 -11.72 8.18
C PHE A 463 3.91 -10.85 8.82
N ILE A 464 2.66 -11.05 8.41
CA ILE A 464 1.51 -10.30 8.93
C ILE A 464 0.48 -11.26 9.50
N TYR A 465 0.13 -11.06 10.77
CA TYR A 465 -0.90 -11.82 11.47
C TYR A 465 -2.23 -11.07 11.43
N GLY A 466 -3.28 -11.73 10.96
CA GLY A 466 -4.66 -11.28 10.91
C GLY A 466 -5.62 -12.36 11.40
N ILE A 467 -5.19 -13.18 12.36
CA ILE A 467 -6.07 -14.12 13.06
C ILE A 467 -6.64 -13.44 14.30
N GLY A 468 -5.81 -13.16 15.31
CA GLY A 468 -6.21 -12.33 16.44
C GLY A 468 -6.38 -10.87 16.02
N SER A 469 -5.44 -10.34 15.25
CA SER A 469 -5.47 -8.97 14.75
C SER A 469 -6.54 -8.76 13.67
N ASN A 470 -7.01 -7.52 13.53
CA ASN A 470 -7.93 -7.12 12.47
C ASN A 470 -7.47 -5.80 11.84
N LEU A 471 -6.96 -5.87 10.61
CA LEU A 471 -6.21 -4.79 9.99
C LEU A 471 -6.53 -4.63 8.50
N LYS A 472 -6.50 -3.36 8.07
CA LYS A 472 -6.60 -2.95 6.67
C LYS A 472 -5.42 -2.05 6.33
N ILE A 473 -4.51 -2.57 5.52
CA ILE A 473 -3.34 -1.84 5.03
C ILE A 473 -3.72 -1.16 3.71
N ASN A 474 -3.65 0.17 3.64
CA ASN A 474 -3.74 0.91 2.39
C ASN A 474 -2.34 1.35 1.96
N GLY A 475 -1.77 0.66 0.98
CA GLY A 475 -0.43 0.89 0.47
C GLY A 475 0.07 -0.34 -0.25
N GLY A 476 1.05 -1.02 0.32
CA GLY A 476 1.55 -2.28 -0.24
C GLY A 476 2.57 -2.96 0.65
N ILE A 477 3.00 -4.15 0.23
CA ILE A 477 3.94 -4.98 0.97
C ILE A 477 5.02 -5.52 0.04
N TYR A 478 6.24 -5.52 0.54
CA TYR A 478 7.39 -6.18 -0.07
C TYR A 478 8.14 -6.96 1.00
N GLY A 479 8.51 -8.19 0.67
CA GLY A 479 9.37 -9.03 1.50
C GLY A 479 10.16 -9.98 0.62
N ASN A 480 11.39 -10.32 1.01
CA ASN A 480 12.12 -11.41 0.37
C ASN A 480 11.26 -12.66 0.36
N THR A 481 10.68 -13.03 1.50
CA THR A 481 9.54 -13.97 1.61
C THR A 481 8.36 -13.24 2.21
N ILE A 482 7.14 -13.47 1.71
CA ILE A 482 5.92 -12.92 2.30
C ILE A 482 5.07 -14.04 2.90
N GLY A 483 4.68 -13.89 4.16
CA GLY A 483 3.69 -14.75 4.82
C GLY A 483 2.52 -13.93 5.37
N LEU A 484 1.30 -14.24 4.94
CA LEU A 484 0.08 -13.61 5.43
C LEU A 484 -0.80 -14.69 6.05
N SER A 485 -1.27 -14.46 7.27
CA SER A 485 -2.16 -15.39 7.97
C SER A 485 -3.43 -14.70 8.41
N ALA A 486 -4.61 -15.16 8.00
CA ALA A 486 -5.86 -14.52 8.40
C ALA A 486 -7.07 -15.44 8.46
N SER A 487 -8.06 -15.03 9.27
CA SER A 487 -9.37 -15.64 9.37
C SER A 487 -10.45 -14.65 8.89
N ARG A 488 -11.71 -15.12 8.83
CA ARG A 488 -12.85 -14.25 8.55
C ARG A 488 -13.74 -14.08 9.76
N GLY A 489 -14.37 -12.91 9.84
CA GLY A 489 -15.34 -12.58 10.86
C GLY A 489 -14.68 -12.18 12.18
N TRP A 490 -15.44 -12.36 13.26
CA TRP A 490 -14.95 -12.02 14.60
C TRP A 490 -14.03 -13.09 15.17
N THR A 491 -13.17 -12.66 16.08
CA THR A 491 -12.26 -13.52 16.84
C THR A 491 -12.17 -12.93 18.24
N ILE A 492 -12.48 -13.71 19.26
CA ILE A 492 -12.49 -13.27 20.65
C ILE A 492 -11.56 -14.12 21.49
N ASN A 493 -10.96 -13.50 22.51
CA ASN A 493 -10.21 -14.22 23.51
C ASN A 493 -11.12 -14.54 24.71
N LYS A 494 -11.65 -15.77 24.75
CA LYS A 494 -12.64 -16.17 25.73
C LYS A 494 -11.99 -16.67 27.00
N LEU A 495 -12.44 -16.12 28.12
CA LEU A 495 -12.08 -16.62 29.45
C LEU A 495 -12.85 -17.92 29.74
N ILE A 496 -12.11 -18.98 30.04
CA ILE A 496 -12.63 -20.29 30.45
C ILE A 496 -12.21 -20.55 31.89
N TYR A 497 -13.16 -21.04 32.69
CA TYR A 497 -12.93 -21.48 34.05
C TYR A 497 -12.72 -22.99 34.08
N GLU A 498 -11.54 -23.42 34.55
CA GLU A 498 -11.25 -24.80 34.88
C GLU A 498 -11.26 -24.93 36.41
N LEU A 499 -12.32 -25.52 36.99
CA LEU A 499 -12.57 -25.50 38.44
C LEU A 499 -12.68 -24.05 39.01
N LEU A 500 -13.07 -23.91 40.28
CA LEU A 500 -13.37 -22.60 40.89
C LEU A 500 -12.17 -21.62 40.96
N ILE A 501 -10.94 -22.04 40.63
CA ILE A 501 -9.71 -21.26 40.81
C ILE A 501 -8.78 -21.18 39.60
N PHE A 502 -8.91 -22.02 38.57
CA PHE A 502 -8.06 -21.92 37.37
C PHE A 502 -8.78 -21.19 36.24
N LYS A 503 -8.08 -20.21 35.66
CA LYS A 503 -8.54 -19.42 34.53
C LYS A 503 -7.61 -19.67 33.36
N ARG A 504 -8.16 -20.03 32.21
CA ARG A 504 -7.42 -20.10 30.95
C ARG A 504 -8.12 -19.25 29.89
N TYR A 505 -7.37 -18.82 28.90
CA TYR A 505 -7.86 -18.08 27.76
C TYR A 505 -7.84 -18.99 26.53
N GLU A 506 -8.94 -19.04 25.79
CA GLU A 506 -9.05 -19.82 24.56
C GLU A 506 -9.57 -18.93 23.43
N LEU A 507 -8.95 -19.07 22.27
CA LEU A 507 -9.29 -18.29 21.11
C LEU A 507 -10.54 -18.88 20.44
N GLU A 508 -11.63 -18.13 20.44
CA GLU A 508 -12.88 -18.50 19.79
C GLU A 508 -13.06 -17.65 18.52
N PHE A 509 -13.49 -18.31 17.45
CA PHE A 509 -13.72 -17.70 16.14
C PHE A 509 -15.17 -17.86 15.73
N GLN A 510 -15.66 -16.93 14.92
CA GLN A 510 -16.99 -17.05 14.33
C GLN A 510 -17.14 -18.40 13.60
N ASN A 511 -18.15 -19.19 13.95
CA ASN A 511 -18.47 -20.45 13.28
C ASN A 511 -19.99 -20.58 13.07
N PRO A 512 -20.51 -20.73 11.84
CA PRO A 512 -19.77 -20.72 10.57
C PRO A 512 -19.16 -19.35 10.28
N GLN A 513 -17.95 -19.35 9.73
CA GLN A 513 -17.32 -18.11 9.25
C GLN A 513 -18.10 -17.53 8.07
N PRO A 514 -18.14 -16.20 7.92
CA PRO A 514 -18.85 -15.56 6.82
C PRO A 514 -18.20 -15.94 5.47
N ALA A 515 -19.05 -16.29 4.51
CA ALA A 515 -18.61 -16.63 3.15
C ALA A 515 -18.04 -15.42 2.39
N ASP A 516 -18.42 -14.21 2.79
CA ASP A 516 -17.97 -12.95 2.17
C ASP A 516 -16.50 -12.67 2.47
N HIS A 517 -15.68 -12.53 1.42
CA HIS A 517 -14.25 -12.30 1.49
C HIS A 517 -13.89 -10.93 2.09
N VAL A 518 -14.80 -9.94 2.03
CA VAL A 518 -14.57 -8.62 2.65
C VAL A 518 -14.55 -8.67 4.18
N LYS A 519 -14.97 -9.80 4.77
CA LYS A 519 -14.88 -10.07 6.21
C LYS A 519 -13.54 -10.66 6.64
N SER A 520 -12.55 -10.72 5.74
CA SER A 520 -11.17 -11.04 6.10
C SER A 520 -10.65 -10.06 7.15
N ARG A 521 -10.00 -10.60 8.18
CA ARG A 521 -9.31 -9.81 9.22
C ARG A 521 -7.95 -9.27 8.77
N LEU A 522 -7.52 -9.57 7.54
CA LEU A 522 -6.35 -8.97 6.90
C LEU A 522 -6.67 -8.56 5.46
N THR A 523 -6.79 -7.26 5.25
CA THR A 523 -6.90 -6.70 3.89
C THR A 523 -5.66 -5.87 3.54
N VAL A 524 -5.08 -6.11 2.37
CA VAL A 524 -4.02 -5.27 1.79
C VAL A 524 -4.56 -4.67 0.50
N ASN A 525 -4.67 -3.34 0.45
CA ASN A 525 -5.26 -2.60 -0.64
C ASN A 525 -4.27 -1.58 -1.20
N PHE A 526 -4.13 -1.55 -2.53
CA PHE A 526 -3.23 -0.59 -3.15
C PHE A 526 -3.71 0.85 -3.00
N LYS A 527 -2.87 1.72 -2.42
CA LYS A 527 -3.15 3.16 -2.31
C LYS A 527 -2.53 3.92 -3.47
N LYS A 528 -3.30 4.11 -4.56
CA LYS A 528 -2.87 4.82 -5.78
C LYS A 528 -2.34 6.23 -5.53
N ASP A 529 -2.86 6.91 -4.51
CA ASP A 529 -2.44 8.25 -4.13
C ASP A 529 -0.94 8.34 -3.79
N MET A 530 -0.34 7.24 -3.30
CA MET A 530 1.10 7.19 -3.01
C MET A 530 1.99 7.40 -4.25
N ILE A 531 1.50 7.07 -5.45
CA ILE A 531 2.27 7.28 -6.68
C ILE A 531 2.10 8.73 -7.16
N LEU A 532 0.93 9.33 -6.94
CA LEU A 532 0.64 10.71 -7.34
C LEU A 532 1.27 11.72 -6.37
N ASN A 533 1.29 11.39 -5.09
CA ASN A 533 1.76 12.19 -3.97
C ASN A 533 2.76 11.37 -3.12
N PRO A 534 3.96 11.06 -3.65
CA PRO A 534 4.94 10.23 -2.96
C PRO A 534 5.34 10.82 -1.60
N PRO A 535 5.32 10.00 -0.51
CA PRO A 535 5.77 10.42 0.81
C PRO A 535 7.23 10.89 0.81
N LYS A 536 7.59 11.74 1.80
CA LYS A 536 8.96 12.24 1.94
C LYS A 536 9.94 11.08 2.14
N GLY A 537 11.05 11.13 1.42
CA GLY A 537 12.11 10.13 1.54
C GLY A 537 11.78 8.77 0.95
N ILE A 538 10.75 8.62 0.12
CA ILE A 538 10.52 7.38 -0.63
C ILE A 538 11.70 7.11 -1.60
N PRO A 539 12.23 5.87 -1.67
CA PRO A 539 13.34 5.55 -2.56
C PRO A 539 13.05 5.74 -4.05
N THR A 540 14.07 6.22 -4.76
CA THR A 540 14.11 6.31 -6.22
C THR A 540 15.05 5.27 -6.83
N VAL A 541 14.91 5.02 -8.12
CA VAL A 541 15.73 4.11 -8.93
C VAL A 541 16.29 4.84 -10.15
N ASN A 542 17.39 4.32 -10.69
CA ASN A 542 18.04 4.86 -11.90
C ASN A 542 17.32 4.40 -13.19
N LYS A 543 16.00 4.55 -13.23
CA LYS A 543 15.14 4.28 -14.39
C LYS A 543 13.82 5.03 -14.24
N VAL A 544 13.13 5.23 -15.36
CA VAL A 544 11.74 5.67 -15.40
C VAL A 544 10.84 4.45 -15.43
N THR A 545 9.84 4.49 -14.58
CA THR A 545 8.79 3.48 -14.47
C THR A 545 7.47 4.08 -14.94
N LEU A 546 6.65 3.26 -15.59
CA LEU A 546 5.32 3.64 -16.06
C LEU A 546 4.25 2.90 -15.25
N LYS A 547 3.29 3.65 -14.68
CA LYS A 547 2.14 3.05 -13.98
C LYS A 547 0.83 3.72 -14.38
N GLU A 548 -0.11 2.90 -14.83
CA GLU A 548 -1.50 3.31 -15.02
C GLU A 548 -2.18 3.53 -13.66
N ILE A 549 -2.83 4.67 -13.52
CA ILE A 549 -3.55 5.09 -12.31
C ILE A 549 -5.05 4.87 -12.47
N ASN A 550 -5.61 5.26 -13.60
CA ASN A 550 -7.05 5.15 -13.85
C ASN A 550 -7.35 5.10 -15.35
N THR A 551 -8.40 4.38 -15.70
CA THR A 551 -9.06 4.42 -17.00
C THR A 551 -10.55 4.63 -16.78
N SER A 552 -11.12 5.66 -17.40
CA SER A 552 -12.53 6.03 -17.22
C SER A 552 -13.16 6.53 -18.52
N VAL A 553 -14.44 6.25 -18.71
CA VAL A 553 -15.25 6.84 -19.79
C VAL A 553 -16.04 8.01 -19.20
N GLN A 554 -15.94 9.18 -19.82
CA GLN A 554 -16.69 10.39 -19.48
C GLN A 554 -17.65 10.77 -20.60
#